data_AF-A0A9E3W4J0-F1
#
_entry.id   AF-A0A9E3W4J0-F1
#
_cell.length_a   1.000
_cell.length_b   1.000
_cell.length_c   1.000
_cell.angle_alpha   90.00
_cell.angle_beta   90.00
_cell.angle_gamma   90.00
#
_symmetry.space_group_name_H-M   'P 1'
#
loop_
_entity.id
_entity.type
_entity.pdbx_description
1 polymer ?
#
loop_
_entity_poly.entity_id
_entity_poly.type
_entity_poly.pdbx_seq_one_letter_code
_entity_poly.pdbx_strand_id
1 'polypeptide(L)'
;WDGAAASGTATLEWRDAVLALSPVRPLGSWRAEARAEGAGAKVTLATVKGPLRLSGDGTLAIPGRLAFTGEARSEAGRERDLEAALALLGPRRPDGAHAISIR
;
A
#
# COMPACT_ATOMS: atom_id res chain seq x y z
N TRP A 1 5.43 -2.48 -29.50
CA TRP A 1 4.98 -2.99 -28.18
C TRP A 1 3.96 -4.06 -28.48
N ASP A 2 4.25 -5.32 -28.17
CA ASP A 2 3.36 -6.48 -28.35
C ASP A 2 2.53 -6.78 -27.09
N GLY A 3 2.62 -5.91 -26.07
CA GLY A 3 1.91 -6.03 -24.80
C GLY A 3 2.51 -7.06 -23.84
N ALA A 4 3.57 -7.77 -24.21
CA ALA A 4 4.15 -8.90 -23.45
C ALA A 4 5.36 -8.52 -22.60
N ALA A 5 5.93 -7.33 -22.79
CA ALA A 5 7.04 -6.83 -21.99
C ALA A 5 6.96 -5.31 -21.80
N ALA A 6 7.41 -4.83 -20.64
CA ALA A 6 7.56 -3.43 -20.33
C ALA A 6 8.94 -3.15 -19.74
N SER A 7 9.43 -1.94 -19.92
CA SER A 7 10.62 -1.44 -19.23
C SER A 7 10.39 -0.01 -18.79
N GLY A 8 10.87 0.32 -17.60
CA GLY A 8 10.77 1.68 -17.07
C GLY A 8 10.31 1.72 -15.61
N THR A 9 9.99 2.92 -15.15
CA THR A 9 9.49 3.15 -13.79
C THR A 9 8.21 3.96 -13.86
N ALA A 10 7.22 3.55 -13.07
CA ALA A 10 5.99 4.27 -12.85
C ALA A 10 5.88 4.60 -11.36
N THR A 11 5.41 5.81 -11.05
CA THR A 11 5.17 6.26 -9.69
C THR A 11 3.72 6.66 -9.55
N LEU A 12 3.06 6.14 -8.52
CA LEU A 12 1.71 6.51 -8.12
C LEU A 12 1.78 7.19 -6.75
N GLU A 13 1.17 8.36 -6.63
CA GLU A 13 1.00 9.02 -5.34
C GLU A 13 -0.47 9.15 -5.00
N TRP A 14 -0.84 8.61 -3.84
CA TRP A 14 -2.12 8.92 -3.22
C TRP A 14 -1.88 9.95 -2.13
N ARG A 15 -2.37 11.17 -2.34
CA ARG A 15 -2.15 12.31 -1.44
C ARG A 15 -3.39 12.62 -0.62
N ASP A 16 -3.14 12.96 0.65
CA ASP A 16 -4.12 13.44 1.63
C ASP A 16 -5.43 12.63 1.65
N ALA A 17 -5.29 11.30 1.67
CA ALA A 17 -6.43 10.39 1.64
C ALA A 17 -7.30 10.56 2.88
N VAL A 18 -8.61 10.48 2.69
CA VAL A 18 -9.60 10.57 3.76
C VAL A 18 -10.53 9.37 3.70
N LEU A 19 -10.97 8.90 4.87
CA LEU A 19 -11.99 7.86 4.98
C LEU A 19 -13.13 8.41 5.83
N ALA A 20 -14.36 8.30 5.33
CA ALA A 20 -15.55 8.79 6.04
C ALA A 20 -15.68 8.18 7.45
N LEU A 21 -15.31 6.92 7.60
CA LEU A 21 -15.43 6.13 8.84
C LEU A 21 -14.31 6.39 9.87
N SER A 22 -13.33 7.25 9.57
CA SER A 22 -12.29 7.64 10.53
C SER A 22 -12.45 9.11 10.95
N PRO A 23 -12.25 9.44 12.24
CA PRO A 23 -12.13 10.82 12.68
C PRO A 23 -10.81 11.48 12.22
N VAL A 24 -9.83 10.68 11.77
CA VAL A 24 -8.52 11.17 11.32
C VAL A 24 -8.60 11.66 9.88
N ARG A 25 -8.27 12.95 9.67
CA ARG A 25 -8.28 13.58 8.35
C ARG A 25 -7.10 14.54 8.20
N PRO A 26 -6.19 14.33 7.23
CA PRO A 26 -6.08 13.16 6.36
C PRO A 26 -5.54 11.92 7.11
N LEU A 27 -5.85 10.72 6.60
CA LEU A 27 -5.24 9.46 7.04
C LEU A 27 -3.75 9.41 6.70
N GLY A 28 -3.38 9.96 5.55
CA GLY A 28 -2.00 10.03 5.12
C GLY A 28 -1.83 10.24 3.62
N SER A 29 -0.58 10.10 3.18
CA SER A 29 -0.18 10.06 1.79
C SER A 29 0.83 8.95 1.59
N TRP A 30 0.72 8.24 0.49
CA TRP A 30 1.58 7.12 0.16
C TRP A 30 2.07 7.21 -1.26
N ARG A 31 3.24 6.65 -1.49
CA ARG A 31 3.83 6.49 -2.82
C ARG A 31 4.00 5.01 -3.08
N ALA A 32 3.52 4.60 -4.25
CA ALA A 32 3.86 3.31 -4.82
C ALA A 32 4.78 3.52 -6.03
N GLU A 33 5.80 2.70 -6.15
CA GLU A 33 6.72 2.71 -7.29
C GLU A 33 6.74 1.33 -7.93
N ALA A 34 6.59 1.28 -9.25
CA ALA A 34 6.68 0.06 -10.04
C ALA A 34 7.86 0.17 -10.99
N ARG A 35 8.81 -0.75 -10.90
CA ARG A 35 9.95 -0.87 -11.81
C ARG A 35 9.76 -2.08 -12.70
N ALA A 36 9.45 -1.85 -13.96
CA ALA A 36 9.23 -2.88 -14.97
C ALA A 36 10.53 -3.26 -15.67
N GLU A 37 10.70 -4.56 -15.87
CA GLU A 37 11.78 -5.15 -16.65
C GLU A 37 11.29 -6.46 -17.29
N GLY A 38 11.17 -6.46 -18.62
CA GLY A 38 10.67 -7.61 -19.37
C GLY A 38 9.21 -7.90 -19.04
N ALA A 39 8.89 -9.15 -18.73
CA ALA A 39 7.53 -9.63 -18.51
C ALA A 39 6.99 -9.38 -17.08
N GLY A 40 7.68 -8.56 -16.27
CA GLY A 40 7.23 -8.26 -14.92
C GLY A 40 7.72 -6.92 -14.38
N ALA A 41 7.16 -6.54 -13.23
CA ALA A 41 7.57 -5.36 -12.49
C ALA A 41 7.67 -5.65 -10.99
N LYS A 42 8.65 -5.05 -10.32
CA LYS A 42 8.69 -4.97 -8.86
C LYS A 42 7.91 -3.75 -8.40
N VAL A 43 7.07 -3.92 -7.39
CA VAL A 43 6.24 -2.86 -6.81
C VAL A 43 6.66 -2.64 -5.37
N THR A 44 6.78 -1.39 -4.95
CA THR A 44 6.96 -1.00 -3.54
C THR A 44 5.88 -0.02 -3.13
N LEU A 45 5.55 0.01 -1.83
CA LEU A 45 4.64 0.97 -1.22
C LEU A 45 5.30 1.54 0.03
N ALA A 46 5.25 2.86 0.20
CA ALA A 46 5.73 3.51 1.40
C ALA A 46 4.85 4.72 1.79
N THR A 47 4.81 4.99 3.09
CA THR A 47 4.20 6.20 3.64
C THR A 47 5.08 7.41 3.39
N VAL A 48 4.48 8.45 2.80
CA VAL A 48 5.09 9.77 2.64
C VAL A 48 4.80 10.63 3.87
N LYS A 49 3.54 10.67 4.33
CA LYS A 49 3.13 11.41 5.53
C LYS A 49 1.84 10.84 6.12
N GLY A 50 1.60 11.17 7.39
CA GLY A 50 0.33 10.94 8.07
C GLY A 50 0.32 9.72 9.00
N PRO A 51 -0.72 9.63 9.83
CA PRO A 51 -0.78 8.69 10.95
C PRO A 51 -1.08 7.24 10.55
N LEU A 52 -1.65 6.98 9.37
CA LEU A 52 -1.78 5.62 8.85
C LEU A 52 -0.50 5.23 8.09
N ARG A 53 0.28 4.35 8.70
CA ARG A 53 1.59 3.90 8.21
C ARG A 53 1.43 2.63 7.37
N LEU A 54 1.65 2.73 6.07
CA LEU A 54 1.68 1.61 5.13
C LEU A 54 3.10 1.38 4.61
N SER A 55 3.45 0.10 4.47
CA SER A 55 4.67 -0.38 3.80
C SER A 55 4.41 -1.72 3.14
N GLY A 56 5.16 -2.04 2.08
CA GLY A 56 5.13 -3.36 1.48
C GLY A 56 5.77 -3.40 0.11
N ASP A 57 5.79 -4.59 -0.47
CA ASP A 57 6.36 -4.86 -1.77
C ASP A 57 5.65 -6.01 -2.47
N GLY A 58 5.90 -6.13 -3.77
CA GLY A 58 5.24 -7.14 -4.60
C GLY A 58 5.81 -7.25 -5.99
N THR A 59 5.21 -8.15 -6.76
CA THR A 59 5.52 -8.38 -8.17
C THR A 59 4.25 -8.33 -9.00
N LEU A 60 4.35 -7.71 -10.17
CA LEU A 60 3.29 -7.65 -11.18
C LEU A 60 3.76 -8.40 -12.42
N ALA A 61 3.04 -9.44 -12.83
CA ALA A 61 3.25 -10.06 -14.14
C ALA A 61 2.58 -9.21 -15.24
N ILE A 62 3.20 -9.10 -16.42
CA ILE A 62 2.70 -8.26 -17.53
C ILE A 62 2.42 -9.12 -18.77
N PRO A 63 1.17 -9.09 -19.30
CA PRO A 63 -0.04 -8.61 -18.63
C PRO A 63 -0.45 -9.62 -17.55
N GLY A 64 -1.03 -9.18 -16.44
CA GLY A 64 -1.44 -10.14 -15.42
C GLY A 64 -1.65 -9.61 -14.02
N ARG A 65 -1.24 -10.45 -13.07
CA ARG A 65 -1.67 -10.45 -11.67
C ARG A 65 -0.60 -9.81 -10.79
N LEU A 66 -1.07 -9.00 -9.83
CA LEU A 66 -0.26 -8.42 -8.77
C LEU A 66 -0.26 -9.38 -7.57
N ALA A 67 0.92 -9.84 -7.17
CA ALA A 67 1.15 -10.44 -5.87
C ALA A 67 1.84 -9.40 -4.99
N PHE A 68 1.20 -8.97 -3.91
CA PHE A 68 1.70 -7.93 -3.01
C PHE A 68 1.51 -8.34 -1.56
N THR A 69 2.54 -8.11 -0.75
CA THR A 69 2.49 -8.26 0.71
C THR A 69 2.94 -6.97 1.36
N GLY A 70 2.20 -6.56 2.38
CA GLY A 70 2.55 -5.38 3.14
C GLY A 70 1.99 -5.42 4.55
N GLU A 71 2.12 -4.29 5.22
CA GLU A 71 1.61 -4.07 6.55
C GLU A 71 1.09 -2.65 6.70
N ALA A 72 0.05 -2.53 7.51
CA ALA A 72 -0.53 -1.28 7.93
C ALA A 72 -0.40 -1.15 9.45
N ARG A 73 0.04 0.01 9.94
CA ARG A 73 0.10 0.34 11.35
C ARG A 73 -0.48 1.73 11.59
N SER A 74 -0.95 1.94 12.81
CA SER A 74 -1.17 3.28 13.33
C SER A 74 0.17 3.91 13.73
N GLU A 75 0.27 5.23 13.60
CA GLU A 75 1.20 6.02 14.39
C GLU A 75 0.83 5.91 15.88
N ALA A 76 1.84 6.01 16.74
CA ALA A 76 1.65 5.88 18.18
C ALA A 76 0.62 6.89 18.71
N GLY A 77 -0.33 6.42 19.50
CA GLY A 77 -1.39 7.25 20.09
C GLY A 77 -2.59 7.51 19.18
N ARG A 78 -2.61 6.94 17.97
CA ARG A 78 -3.73 7.02 17.02
C ARG A 78 -4.46 5.70 16.81
N GLU A 79 -4.13 4.66 17.59
CA GLU A 79 -4.58 3.28 17.36
C GLU A 79 -6.11 3.19 17.38
N ARG A 80 -6.75 3.81 18.40
CA ARG A 80 -8.21 3.85 18.51
C ARG A 80 -8.88 4.59 17.35
N ASP A 81 -8.29 5.70 16.91
CA ASP A 81 -8.85 6.54 15.85
C ASP A 81 -8.70 5.89 14.45
N LEU A 82 -7.73 5.00 14.30
CA LEU A 82 -7.39 4.33 13.05
C LEU A 82 -7.86 2.86 12.97
N GLU A 83 -8.36 2.27 14.05
CA GLU A 83 -8.77 0.86 14.11
C GLU A 83 -9.71 0.49 12.96
N ALA A 84 -10.74 1.30 12.68
CA ALA A 84 -11.68 1.04 11.59
C ALA A 84 -10.99 1.06 10.21
N ALA A 85 -10.04 1.98 9.99
CA ALA A 85 -9.30 2.04 8.73
C ALA A 85 -8.35 0.85 8.58
N LEU A 86 -7.66 0.46 9.66
CA LEU A 86 -6.74 -0.67 9.70
C LEU A 86 -7.46 -2.00 9.47
N ALA A 87 -8.63 -2.19 10.08
CA ALA A 87 -9.44 -3.39 9.92
C ALA A 87 -9.91 -3.62 8.47
N LEU A 88 -10.07 -2.55 7.68
CA LEU A 88 -10.40 -2.67 6.25
C LEU A 88 -9.22 -3.14 5.39
N LEU A 89 -7.98 -2.92 5.84
CA LEU A 89 -6.78 -3.28 5.08
C LEU A 89 -6.41 -4.75 5.25
N GLY A 90 -6.74 -5.34 6.40
CA GLY A 90 -6.63 -6.78 6.61
C GLY A 90 -6.52 -7.19 8.07
N PRO A 91 -6.20 -8.47 8.32
CA PRO A 91 -6.23 -9.04 9.66
C PRO A 91 -5.13 -8.48 10.55
N ARG A 92 -5.47 -8.22 11.81
CA ARG A 92 -4.54 -7.78 12.85
C ARG A 92 -3.59 -8.92 13.24
N ARG A 93 -2.31 -8.60 13.36
CA ARG A 93 -1.21 -9.46 13.80
C ARG A 93 -0.93 -9.24 15.30
N PRO A 94 -0.21 -10.18 15.95
CA PRO A 94 0.15 -10.04 17.38
C PRO A 94 0.96 -8.78 17.71
N ASP A 95 1.76 -8.29 16.76
CA ASP A 95 2.57 -7.07 16.90
C ASP A 95 1.78 -5.77 16.70
N GLY A 96 0.46 -5.86 16.49
CA GLY A 96 -0.42 -4.72 16.26
C GLY A 96 -0.47 -4.23 14.81
N ALA A 97 0.31 -4.82 13.90
CA ALA A 97 0.19 -4.53 12.47
C ALA A 97 -1.02 -5.21 11.85
N HIS A 98 -1.54 -4.67 10.76
CA HIS A 98 -2.55 -5.31 9.93
C HIS A 98 -1.90 -5.79 8.63
N ALA A 99 -2.10 -7.06 8.28
CA ALA A 99 -1.51 -7.63 7.08
C ALA A 99 -2.22 -7.13 5.82
N ILE A 100 -1.46 -6.64 4.84
CA ILE A 100 -1.97 -6.38 3.48
C ILE A 100 -1.54 -7.54 2.59
N SER A 101 -2.47 -8.13 1.87
CA SER A 101 -2.19 -9.26 0.97
C SER A 101 -3.06 -9.16 -0.27
N ILE A 102 -2.43 -8.99 -1.43
CA ILE A 102 -3.09 -9.11 -2.74
C ILE A 102 -2.47 -10.31 -3.41
N ARG A 103 -3.30 -11.23 -3.88
CA ARG A 103 -2.87 -12.36 -4.68
C ARG A 103 -3.59 -12.36 -5.99
#